data_AF-A0A644XJS2-F1
#
_entry.id   AF-A0A644XJS2-F1
#
_cell.length_a   1.000
_cell.length_b   1.000
_cell.length_c   1.000
_cell.angle_alpha   90.00
_cell.angle_beta   90.00
_cell.angle_gamma   90.00
#
_symmetry.space_group_name_H-M   'P 1'
#
loop_
_entity.id
_entity.type
_entity.pdbx_description
1 polymer ?
#
loop_
_entity_poly.entity_id
_entity_poly.type
_entity_poly.pdbx_seq_one_letter_code
_entity_poly.pdbx_strand_id
1 'polypeptide(L)'
;MAGYTRDSVAVTYPVGDNQAGFFGLVSDWFRSALVSMGTSGQISLFSTNTECPSSMELRPFLGQGYLHVGATLTAGKAYETLHDLIASILRSAGMDISDEAVFDLMKKEGKNKGIPGALSVDTRFNGSRKEPNIRGSIGPVNLENLTFGNLVLGTIDGIVDELYQFGLESGQVFAAVESIVATGSSVRKNLLFREALNRKFNRSTIVAQVDDGAGFGAALIGAVAIGALSLPQVKTVVASMIRS
;
A
#
# COMPACT_ATOMS: atom_id res chain seq x y z
N MET A 1 18.33 -21.27 11.91
CA MET A 1 18.88 -22.04 10.77
C MET A 1 18.03 -23.28 10.56
N ALA A 2 17.67 -23.60 9.32
CA ALA A 2 16.93 -24.81 8.96
C ALA A 2 17.85 -25.95 8.50
N GLY A 3 18.99 -25.63 7.89
CA GLY A 3 20.00 -26.63 7.48
C GLY A 3 21.02 -26.05 6.50
N TYR A 4 21.62 -26.94 5.71
CA TYR A 4 22.58 -26.63 4.65
C TYR A 4 22.25 -27.42 3.38
N THR A 5 22.54 -26.86 2.20
CA THR A 5 22.47 -27.58 0.92
C THR A 5 23.66 -28.55 0.79
N ARG A 6 23.67 -29.38 -0.27
CA ARG A 6 24.80 -30.27 -0.59
C ARG A 6 26.11 -29.50 -0.82
N ASP A 7 26.01 -28.30 -1.37
CA ASP A 7 27.15 -27.42 -1.62
C ASP A 7 27.50 -26.54 -0.40
N SER A 8 27.05 -26.92 0.80
CA SER A 8 27.27 -26.21 2.07
C SER A 8 26.71 -24.78 2.13
N VAL A 9 25.70 -24.46 1.31
CA VAL A 9 25.00 -23.17 1.40
C VAL A 9 24.00 -23.22 2.54
N ALA A 10 24.08 -22.25 3.44
CA ALA A 10 23.20 -22.12 4.59
C ALA A 10 21.73 -21.86 4.18
N VAL A 11 20.79 -22.60 4.77
CA VAL A 11 19.34 -22.45 4.53
C VAL A 11 18.64 -21.99 5.82
N THR A 12 17.93 -20.86 5.74
CA THR A 12 17.16 -20.31 6.86
C THR A 12 15.76 -20.91 6.93
N TYR A 13 15.06 -20.66 8.04
CA TYR A 13 13.63 -20.95 8.11
C TYR A 13 12.85 -20.12 7.07
N PRO A 14 11.73 -20.64 6.56
CA PRO A 14 10.87 -19.88 5.67
C PRO A 14 10.33 -18.64 6.37
N VAL A 15 10.11 -17.58 5.60
CA VAL A 15 9.52 -16.32 6.04
C VAL A 15 8.41 -15.92 5.07
N GLY A 16 7.32 -15.35 5.58
CA GLY A 16 6.25 -14.83 4.74
C GLY A 16 6.71 -13.63 3.92
N ASP A 17 6.14 -13.50 2.72
CA ASP A 17 6.40 -12.41 1.77
C ASP A 17 6.22 -11.01 2.39
N ASN A 18 5.16 -10.82 3.20
CA ASN A 18 4.91 -9.56 3.89
C ASN A 18 5.96 -9.26 4.95
N GLN A 19 6.39 -10.25 5.74
CA GLN A 19 7.42 -10.07 6.75
C GLN A 19 8.77 -9.77 6.10
N ALA A 20 9.12 -10.50 5.04
CA ALA A 20 10.32 -10.25 4.27
C ALA A 20 10.27 -8.85 3.63
N GLY A 21 9.17 -8.50 2.97
CA GLY A 21 8.96 -7.19 2.37
C GLY A 21 9.08 -6.04 3.37
N PHE A 22 8.46 -6.15 4.54
CA PHE A 22 8.60 -5.15 5.60
C PHE A 22 10.05 -5.04 6.07
N PHE A 23 10.75 -6.16 6.27
CA PHE A 23 12.15 -6.17 6.67
C PHE A 23 13.08 -5.53 5.62
N GLY A 24 12.81 -5.75 4.34
CA GLY A 24 13.61 -5.22 3.22
C GLY A 24 13.27 -3.78 2.83
N LEU A 25 12.08 -3.28 3.21
CA LEU A 25 11.59 -1.96 2.79
C LEU A 25 11.39 -0.97 3.94
N VAL A 26 11.59 -1.35 5.20
CA VAL A 26 11.40 -0.45 6.33
C VAL A 26 12.63 -0.44 7.23
N SER A 27 13.30 0.71 7.29
CA SER A 27 14.49 0.89 8.14
C SER A 27 14.14 1.23 9.59
N ASP A 28 13.07 2.01 9.81
CA ASP A 28 12.57 2.35 11.15
C ASP A 28 11.20 1.72 11.38
N TRP A 29 11.21 0.52 11.98
CA TRP A 29 10.02 -0.29 12.16
C TRP A 29 8.97 0.37 13.05
N PHE A 30 9.36 1.08 14.11
CA PHE A 30 8.40 1.67 15.05
C PHE A 30 7.78 2.97 14.53
N ARG A 31 8.49 3.68 13.66
CA ARG A 31 8.07 5.01 13.17
C ARG A 31 7.63 5.03 11.71
N SER A 32 7.50 3.86 11.08
CA SER A 32 7.12 3.78 9.67
C SER A 32 6.03 2.74 9.45
N ALA A 33 5.06 3.09 8.62
CA ALA A 33 4.13 2.12 8.05
C ALA A 33 4.61 1.69 6.66
N LEU A 34 4.45 0.41 6.32
CA LEU A 34 4.57 -0.05 4.94
C LEU A 34 3.18 -0.09 4.32
N VAL A 35 2.96 0.66 3.24
CA VAL A 35 1.77 0.61 2.40
C VAL A 35 2.12 -0.03 1.07
N SER A 36 1.43 -1.12 0.73
CA SER A 36 1.58 -1.81 -0.56
C SER A 36 0.31 -1.66 -1.37
N MET A 37 0.44 -1.21 -2.62
CA MET A 37 -0.70 -0.98 -3.52
C MET A 37 -0.53 -1.78 -4.82
N GLY A 38 -1.18 -2.93 -4.87
CA GLY A 38 -1.38 -3.75 -6.07
C GLY A 38 -2.88 -3.86 -6.39
N THR A 39 -3.32 -5.02 -6.88
CA THR A 39 -4.75 -5.31 -7.09
C THR A 39 -5.56 -5.10 -5.81
N SER A 40 -5.02 -5.57 -4.67
CA SER A 40 -5.44 -5.23 -3.32
C SER A 40 -4.47 -4.25 -2.65
N GLY A 41 -4.94 -3.59 -1.59
CA GLY A 41 -4.13 -2.69 -0.78
C GLY A 41 -3.76 -3.35 0.55
N GLN A 42 -2.58 -3.03 1.08
CA GLN A 42 -2.17 -3.49 2.40
C GLN A 42 -1.43 -2.39 3.17
N ILE A 43 -1.66 -2.32 4.47
CA ILE A 43 -0.84 -1.57 5.43
C ILE A 43 -0.22 -2.53 6.45
N SER A 44 1.03 -2.32 6.80
CA SER A 44 1.74 -3.07 7.83
C SER A 44 2.40 -2.12 8.82
N LEU A 45 2.17 -2.37 10.11
CA LEU A 45 2.69 -1.59 11.22
C LEU A 45 3.40 -2.52 12.20
N PHE A 46 4.57 -2.14 12.68
CA PHE A 46 5.31 -2.96 13.64
C PHE A 46 5.09 -2.48 15.08
N SER A 47 4.93 -3.43 16.01
CA SER A 47 5.02 -3.16 17.44
C SER A 47 5.42 -4.42 18.21
N THR A 48 5.74 -4.26 19.49
CA THR A 48 5.90 -5.39 20.42
C THR A 48 4.58 -5.78 21.12
N ASN A 49 3.47 -5.11 20.79
CA ASN A 49 2.16 -5.39 21.37
C ASN A 49 1.49 -6.57 20.65
N THR A 50 0.88 -7.45 21.44
CA THR A 50 0.08 -8.60 20.97
C THR A 50 -1.40 -8.28 20.75
N GLU A 51 -1.87 -7.12 21.20
CA GLU A 51 -3.26 -6.69 20.99
C GLU A 51 -3.44 -6.14 19.57
N CYS A 52 -4.24 -6.84 18.76
CA CYS A 52 -4.52 -6.48 17.37
C CYS A 52 -6.01 -6.26 17.18
N PRO A 53 -6.45 -5.19 16.49
CA PRO A 53 -7.84 -5.03 16.10
C PRO A 53 -8.33 -6.23 15.29
N SER A 54 -9.60 -6.60 15.45
CA SER A 54 -10.20 -7.74 14.72
C SER A 54 -10.28 -7.54 13.20
N SER A 55 -10.08 -6.31 12.72
CA SER A 55 -9.93 -5.95 11.30
C SER A 55 -8.60 -6.33 10.69
N MET A 56 -7.59 -6.55 11.53
CA MET A 56 -6.22 -6.72 11.11
C MET A 56 -5.72 -8.10 11.52
N GLU A 57 -4.72 -8.57 10.82
CA GLU A 57 -4.02 -9.80 11.15
C GLU A 57 -2.75 -9.46 11.95
N LEU A 58 -2.54 -10.15 13.06
CA LEU A 58 -1.29 -10.10 13.79
C LEU A 58 -0.35 -11.20 13.29
N ARG A 59 0.83 -10.82 12.81
CA ARG A 59 1.85 -11.76 12.32
C ARG A 59 3.11 -11.63 13.17
N PRO A 60 3.74 -12.72 13.63
CA PRO A 60 5.02 -12.64 14.34
C PRO A 60 6.07 -11.99 13.44
N PHE A 61 7.07 -11.31 13.98
CA PHE A 61 8.09 -10.64 13.17
C PHE A 61 9.49 -10.97 13.66
N LEU A 62 10.07 -12.05 13.13
CA LEU A 62 11.48 -12.43 13.29
C LEU A 62 12.00 -12.43 14.74
N GLY A 63 11.13 -12.76 15.71
CA GLY A 63 11.45 -12.71 17.14
C GLY A 63 11.64 -11.32 17.72
N GLN A 64 11.37 -10.26 16.96
CA GLN A 64 11.51 -8.85 17.36
C GLN A 64 10.20 -8.23 17.84
N GLY A 65 9.06 -8.80 17.45
CA GLY A 65 7.72 -8.28 17.78
C GLY A 65 6.69 -8.82 16.81
N TYR A 66 5.76 -7.97 16.38
CA TYR A 66 4.62 -8.33 15.54
C TYR A 66 4.35 -7.27 14.48
N LEU A 67 3.84 -7.73 13.32
CA LEU A 67 3.24 -6.88 12.30
C LEU A 67 1.72 -6.93 12.44
N HIS A 68 1.12 -5.75 12.55
CA HIS A 68 -0.31 -5.51 12.42
C HIS A 68 -0.60 -5.26 10.95
N VAL A 69 -1.35 -6.15 10.31
CA VAL A 69 -1.57 -6.13 8.86
C VAL A 69 -3.03 -5.90 8.53
N GLY A 70 -3.33 -4.75 7.93
CA GLY A 70 -4.64 -4.45 7.36
C GLY A 70 -4.61 -4.67 5.85
N ALA A 71 -5.62 -5.34 5.29
CA ALA A 71 -5.68 -5.62 3.86
C ALA A 71 -7.08 -5.32 3.30
N THR A 72 -7.15 -4.52 2.23
CA THR A 72 -8.39 -4.24 1.51
C THR A 72 -8.67 -5.34 0.48
N LEU A 73 -9.94 -5.53 0.11
CA LEU A 73 -10.29 -6.45 -0.98
C LEU A 73 -10.03 -5.84 -2.35
N THR A 74 -10.17 -4.51 -2.46
CA THR A 74 -10.07 -3.76 -3.70
C THR A 74 -9.20 -2.53 -3.46
N ALA A 75 -8.07 -2.43 -4.15
CA ALA A 75 -7.31 -1.18 -4.25
C ALA A 75 -7.09 -0.86 -5.73
N GLY A 76 -6.09 -1.49 -6.37
CA GLY A 76 -5.91 -1.42 -7.81
C GLY A 76 -7.17 -1.81 -8.56
N LYS A 77 -7.91 -2.82 -8.07
CA LYS A 77 -9.17 -3.21 -8.72
C LYS A 77 -10.24 -2.12 -8.72
N ALA A 78 -10.31 -1.29 -7.66
CA ALA A 78 -11.23 -0.16 -7.62
C ALA A 78 -10.85 0.91 -8.65
N TYR A 79 -9.55 1.15 -8.84
CA TYR A 79 -9.05 2.07 -9.85
C TYR A 79 -9.27 1.54 -11.29
N GLU A 80 -9.09 0.23 -11.49
CA GLU A 80 -9.45 -0.46 -12.74
C GLU A 80 -10.94 -0.36 -13.04
N THR A 81 -11.82 -0.50 -12.03
CA THR A 81 -13.27 -0.33 -12.24
C THR A 81 -13.61 1.07 -12.76
N LEU A 82 -12.94 2.11 -12.25
CA LEU A 82 -13.11 3.46 -12.78
C LEU A 82 -12.55 3.57 -14.20
N HIS A 83 -11.39 2.97 -14.48
CA HIS A 83 -10.84 2.89 -15.84
C HIS A 83 -11.86 2.28 -16.81
N ASP A 84 -12.44 1.13 -16.46
CA ASP A 84 -13.38 0.40 -17.32
C ASP A 84 -14.65 1.22 -17.60
N LEU A 85 -15.13 1.99 -16.61
CA LEU A 85 -16.21 2.95 -16.81
C LEU A 85 -15.84 4.02 -17.83
N ILE A 86 -14.66 4.65 -17.70
CA ILE A 86 -14.21 5.71 -18.61
C ILE A 86 -13.97 5.15 -20.03
N ALA A 87 -13.30 4.00 -20.13
CA ALA A 87 -13.09 3.32 -21.41
C ALA A 87 -14.42 2.98 -22.09
N SER A 88 -15.41 2.50 -21.34
CA SER A 88 -16.77 2.23 -21.85
C SER A 88 -17.45 3.48 -22.40
N ILE A 89 -17.37 4.60 -21.68
CA ILE A 89 -17.92 5.90 -22.13
C ILE A 89 -17.25 6.34 -23.43
N LEU A 90 -15.91 6.31 -23.50
CA LEU A 90 -15.15 6.72 -24.69
C LEU A 90 -15.47 5.84 -25.91
N ARG A 91 -15.56 4.53 -25.72
CA ARG A 91 -15.96 3.57 -26.78
C ARG A 91 -17.38 3.83 -27.26
N SER A 92 -18.31 4.16 -26.37
CA SER A 92 -19.69 4.52 -26.75
C SER A 92 -19.76 5.79 -27.62
N ALA A 93 -18.78 6.67 -27.48
CA ALA A 93 -18.61 7.87 -28.31
C ALA A 93 -17.85 7.59 -29.63
N GLY A 94 -17.52 6.33 -29.92
CA GLY A 94 -16.78 5.91 -31.12
C GLY A 94 -15.27 6.14 -31.05
N MET A 95 -14.72 6.40 -29.86
CA MET A 95 -13.28 6.56 -29.67
C MET A 95 -12.66 5.21 -29.28
N ASP A 96 -11.79 4.69 -30.14
CA ASP A 96 -10.96 3.53 -29.81
C ASP A 96 -9.62 4.01 -29.23
N ILE A 97 -9.42 3.78 -27.94
CA ILE A 97 -8.31 4.30 -27.14
C ILE A 97 -7.74 3.12 -26.33
N SER A 98 -6.40 3.03 -26.25
CA SER A 98 -5.73 1.99 -25.46
C SER A 98 -5.91 2.23 -23.95
N ASP A 99 -5.81 1.16 -23.17
CA ASP A 99 -5.95 1.23 -21.71
C ASP A 99 -4.90 2.16 -21.08
N GLU A 100 -3.66 2.17 -21.59
CA GLU A 100 -2.61 3.10 -21.13
C GLU A 100 -3.03 4.57 -21.33
N ALA A 101 -3.63 4.89 -22.47
CA ALA A 101 -4.07 6.24 -22.77
C ALA A 101 -5.27 6.66 -21.90
N VAL A 102 -6.14 5.72 -21.52
CA VAL A 102 -7.22 5.98 -20.55
C VAL A 102 -6.64 6.26 -19.16
N PHE A 103 -5.69 5.46 -18.68
CA PHE A 103 -5.03 5.73 -17.40
C PHE A 103 -4.29 7.07 -17.38
N ASP A 104 -3.60 7.42 -18.46
CA ASP A 104 -2.93 8.72 -18.60
C ASP A 104 -3.94 9.87 -18.60
N LEU A 105 -5.09 9.69 -19.26
CA LEU A 105 -6.19 10.65 -19.24
C LEU A 105 -6.74 10.81 -17.81
N MET A 106 -7.03 9.71 -17.11
CA MET A 106 -7.50 9.74 -15.72
C MET A 106 -6.51 10.50 -14.83
N LYS A 107 -5.22 10.18 -14.93
CA LYS A 107 -4.15 10.85 -14.17
C LYS A 107 -4.08 12.34 -14.49
N LYS A 108 -4.17 12.71 -15.78
CA LYS A 108 -4.17 14.12 -16.22
C LYS A 108 -5.37 14.88 -15.66
N GLU A 109 -6.56 14.30 -15.73
CA GLU A 109 -7.80 14.95 -15.28
C GLU A 109 -7.85 15.07 -13.75
N GLY A 110 -7.46 14.02 -13.02
CA GLY A 110 -7.32 14.05 -11.57
C GLY A 110 -6.32 15.11 -11.11
N LYS A 111 -5.19 15.25 -11.81
CA LYS A 111 -4.16 16.26 -11.50
C LYS A 111 -4.61 17.69 -11.79
N ASN A 112 -5.19 17.93 -12.96
CA ASN A 112 -5.42 19.29 -13.45
C ASN A 112 -6.77 19.86 -13.03
N LYS A 113 -7.76 19.01 -12.78
CA LYS A 113 -9.15 19.43 -12.51
C LYS A 113 -9.74 18.81 -11.25
N GLY A 114 -9.07 17.82 -10.65
CA GLY A 114 -9.52 17.23 -9.41
C GLY A 114 -9.31 18.18 -8.23
N ILE A 115 -10.32 18.27 -7.38
CA ILE A 115 -10.29 19.00 -6.12
C ILE A 115 -10.37 17.97 -4.98
N PRO A 116 -9.31 17.78 -4.17
CA PRO A 116 -9.33 16.84 -3.06
C PRO A 116 -10.52 17.06 -2.12
N GLY A 117 -11.23 15.99 -1.77
CA GLY A 117 -12.42 16.04 -0.90
C GLY A 117 -13.69 16.63 -1.52
N ALA A 118 -13.67 17.08 -2.78
CA ALA A 118 -14.89 17.56 -3.45
C ALA A 118 -15.91 16.46 -3.70
N LEU A 119 -15.46 15.20 -3.81
CA LEU A 119 -16.29 14.02 -3.98
C LEU A 119 -15.67 12.87 -3.16
N SER A 120 -16.49 12.17 -2.38
CA SER A 120 -16.08 10.94 -1.66
C SER A 120 -16.50 9.72 -2.46
N VAL A 121 -15.62 8.72 -2.53
CA VAL A 121 -15.92 7.43 -3.15
C VAL A 121 -15.61 6.34 -2.15
N ASP A 122 -16.62 5.57 -1.77
CA ASP A 122 -16.42 4.32 -1.04
C ASP A 122 -16.03 3.24 -2.05
N THR A 123 -14.81 2.72 -1.93
CA THR A 123 -14.20 1.80 -2.90
C THR A 123 -14.40 0.34 -2.58
N ARG A 124 -15.22 0.01 -1.58
CA ARG A 124 -15.59 -1.37 -1.20
C ARG A 124 -16.58 -1.99 -2.19
N PHE A 125 -16.29 -1.90 -3.49
CA PHE A 125 -17.13 -2.37 -4.58
C PHE A 125 -17.43 -3.88 -4.48
N ASN A 126 -16.48 -4.65 -3.95
CA ASN A 126 -16.63 -6.08 -3.70
C ASN A 126 -16.79 -6.42 -2.20
N GLY A 127 -17.30 -5.47 -1.42
CA GLY A 127 -17.40 -5.59 0.02
C GLY A 127 -16.06 -5.44 0.74
N SER A 128 -16.07 -5.76 2.03
CA SER A 128 -14.87 -5.87 2.86
C SER A 128 -14.81 -7.22 3.56
N ARG A 129 -13.67 -7.56 4.18
CA ARG A 129 -13.53 -8.79 4.96
C ARG A 129 -14.52 -8.85 6.14
N LYS A 130 -14.82 -7.70 6.75
CA LYS A 130 -15.81 -7.59 7.86
C LYS A 130 -17.25 -7.57 7.36
N GLU A 131 -17.48 -6.91 6.22
CA GLU A 131 -18.81 -6.65 5.68
C GLU A 131 -18.87 -7.08 4.20
N PRO A 132 -19.07 -8.38 3.89
CA PRO A 132 -19.03 -8.86 2.51
C PRO A 132 -20.14 -8.30 1.60
N ASN A 133 -21.23 -7.83 2.21
CA ASN A 133 -22.41 -7.33 1.52
C ASN A 133 -22.36 -5.82 1.27
N ILE A 134 -21.40 -5.09 1.83
CA ILE A 134 -21.28 -3.65 1.56
C ILE A 134 -20.90 -3.43 0.09
N ARG A 135 -21.32 -2.31 -0.47
CA ARG A 135 -20.99 -1.91 -1.84
C ARG A 135 -20.53 -0.47 -1.82
N GLY A 136 -19.71 -0.13 -2.82
CA GLY A 136 -19.22 1.21 -2.97
C GLY A 136 -20.31 2.21 -3.31
N SER A 137 -20.00 3.48 -3.08
CA SER A 137 -20.90 4.61 -3.30
C SER A 137 -20.10 5.85 -3.69
N ILE A 138 -20.78 6.81 -4.30
CA ILE A 138 -20.18 8.09 -4.69
C ILE A 138 -21.05 9.19 -4.08
N GLY A 139 -20.44 10.12 -3.33
CA GLY A 139 -21.18 11.24 -2.77
C GLY A 139 -20.37 12.16 -1.85
N PRO A 140 -20.99 13.22 -1.31
CA PRO A 140 -22.23 13.79 -1.81
C PRO A 140 -22.04 14.34 -3.24
N VAL A 141 -23.08 14.29 -4.07
CA VAL A 141 -23.07 14.86 -5.42
C VAL A 141 -23.87 16.15 -5.44
N ASN A 142 -23.32 17.19 -6.05
CA ASN A 142 -23.99 18.43 -6.41
C ASN A 142 -23.77 18.75 -7.90
N LEU A 143 -24.26 19.90 -8.35
CA LEU A 143 -24.23 20.26 -9.77
C LEU A 143 -22.81 20.54 -10.28
N GLU A 144 -21.86 20.81 -9.38
CA GLU A 144 -20.52 21.28 -9.70
C GLU A 144 -19.43 20.21 -9.48
N ASN A 145 -19.66 19.23 -8.60
CA ASN A 145 -18.60 18.34 -8.12
C ASN A 145 -18.52 16.99 -8.82
N LEU A 146 -19.56 16.54 -9.52
CA LEU A 146 -19.53 15.29 -10.30
C LEU A 146 -18.79 15.51 -11.62
N THR A 147 -17.47 15.64 -11.51
CA THR A 147 -16.56 15.80 -12.64
C THR A 147 -15.62 14.61 -12.72
N PHE A 148 -15.05 14.38 -13.90
CA PHE A 148 -14.09 13.29 -14.09
C PHE A 148 -12.86 13.43 -13.18
N GLY A 149 -12.29 14.63 -13.08
CA GLY A 149 -11.15 14.88 -12.19
C GLY A 149 -11.47 14.60 -10.72
N ASN A 150 -12.64 15.04 -10.24
CA ASN A 150 -13.09 14.77 -8.87
C ASN A 150 -13.38 13.29 -8.63
N LEU A 151 -13.94 12.59 -9.62
CA LEU A 151 -14.18 11.15 -9.51
C LEU A 151 -12.88 10.35 -9.45
N VAL A 152 -11.86 10.74 -10.21
CA VAL A 152 -10.52 10.15 -10.12
C VAL A 152 -9.92 10.37 -8.74
N LEU A 153 -9.90 11.61 -8.24
CA LEU A 153 -9.33 11.89 -6.92
C LEU A 153 -10.13 11.24 -5.80
N GLY A 154 -11.45 11.29 -5.86
CA GLY A 154 -12.33 10.66 -4.87
C GLY A 154 -12.10 9.15 -4.81
N THR A 155 -11.91 8.48 -5.95
CA THR A 155 -11.60 7.04 -5.99
C THR A 155 -10.24 6.74 -5.39
N ILE A 156 -9.21 7.53 -5.71
CA ILE A 156 -7.87 7.37 -5.13
C ILE A 156 -7.91 7.61 -3.61
N ASP A 157 -8.56 8.68 -3.17
CA ASP A 157 -8.72 9.02 -1.76
C ASP A 157 -9.50 7.93 -1.03
N GLY A 158 -10.53 7.33 -1.64
CA GLY A 158 -11.28 6.20 -1.09
C GLY A 158 -10.42 4.96 -0.84
N ILE A 159 -9.58 4.58 -1.82
CA ILE A 159 -8.64 3.46 -1.67
C ILE A 159 -7.67 3.72 -0.50
N VAL A 160 -7.15 4.94 -0.41
CA VAL A 160 -6.21 5.33 0.64
C VAL A 160 -6.90 5.43 2.01
N ASP A 161 -8.16 5.87 2.04
CA ASP A 161 -8.97 5.97 3.25
C ASP A 161 -9.20 4.60 3.88
N GLU A 162 -9.51 3.56 3.09
CA GLU A 162 -9.65 2.19 3.60
C GLU A 162 -8.36 1.72 4.31
N LEU A 163 -7.19 2.05 3.76
CA LEU A 163 -5.90 1.73 4.38
C LEU A 163 -5.64 2.55 5.64
N TYR A 164 -6.04 3.83 5.62
CA TYR A 164 -5.91 4.73 6.76
C TYR A 164 -6.78 4.30 7.94
N GLN A 165 -7.98 3.77 7.68
CA GLN A 165 -8.86 3.25 8.74
C GLN A 165 -8.22 2.14 9.56
N PHE A 166 -7.49 1.20 8.92
CA PHE A 166 -6.73 0.19 9.67
C PHE A 166 -5.67 0.83 10.59
N GLY A 167 -5.02 1.90 10.13
CA GLY A 167 -4.11 2.70 10.96
C GLY A 167 -4.81 3.24 12.20
N LEU A 168 -5.95 3.92 12.02
CA LEU A 168 -6.74 4.46 13.14
C LEU A 168 -7.19 3.37 14.13
N GLU A 169 -7.67 2.24 13.62
CA GLU A 169 -8.10 1.10 14.45
C GLU A 169 -6.95 0.51 15.28
N SER A 170 -5.71 0.56 14.78
CA SER A 170 -4.52 0.09 15.51
C SER A 170 -4.03 1.04 16.62
N GLY A 171 -4.67 2.19 16.78
CA GLY A 171 -4.48 3.10 17.91
C GLY A 171 -3.03 3.53 18.11
N GLN A 172 -2.46 3.17 19.27
CA GLN A 172 -1.11 3.62 19.66
C GLN A 172 -0.01 3.13 18.74
N VAL A 173 -0.20 2.00 18.06
CA VAL A 173 0.78 1.50 17.08
C VAL A 173 0.91 2.50 15.93
N PHE A 174 -0.20 3.01 15.42
CA PHE A 174 -0.21 4.02 14.35
C PHE A 174 0.16 5.42 14.84
N ALA A 175 -0.14 5.77 16.09
CA ALA A 175 0.23 7.06 16.66
C ALA A 175 1.75 7.30 16.65
N ALA A 176 2.57 6.24 16.77
CA ALA A 176 4.02 6.30 16.69
C ALA A 176 4.58 6.47 15.27
N VAL A 177 3.76 6.30 14.23
CA VAL A 177 4.19 6.40 12.84
C VAL A 177 4.43 7.85 12.44
N GLU A 178 5.61 8.11 11.86
CA GLU A 178 6.08 9.41 11.37
C GLU A 178 6.25 9.43 9.84
N SER A 179 6.34 8.26 9.20
CA SER A 179 6.51 8.16 7.75
C SER A 179 5.77 6.96 7.15
N ILE A 180 5.47 7.06 5.86
CA ILE A 180 4.89 5.98 5.06
C ILE A 180 5.92 5.55 4.04
N VAL A 181 6.30 4.27 4.06
CA VAL A 181 6.98 3.65 2.93
C VAL A 181 5.92 3.05 2.03
N ALA A 182 5.85 3.49 0.78
CA ALA A 182 4.89 3.02 -0.21
C ALA A 182 5.57 2.18 -1.29
N THR A 183 4.94 1.06 -1.68
CA THR A 183 5.40 0.20 -2.78
C THR A 183 4.22 -0.25 -3.65
N GLY A 184 4.53 -0.71 -4.86
CA GLY A 184 3.56 -1.19 -5.84
C GLY A 184 3.37 -0.25 -7.04
N SER A 185 2.83 -0.80 -8.11
CA SER A 185 2.74 -0.13 -9.42
C SER A 185 1.92 1.17 -9.36
N SER A 186 0.86 1.21 -8.56
CA SER A 186 -0.03 2.39 -8.45
C SER A 186 0.73 3.62 -7.95
N VAL A 187 1.48 3.49 -6.85
CA VAL A 187 2.24 4.60 -6.25
C VAL A 187 3.49 4.98 -7.05
N ARG A 188 4.07 4.04 -7.80
CA ARG A 188 5.22 4.29 -8.69
C ARG A 188 4.82 5.06 -9.96
N LYS A 189 3.72 4.65 -10.61
CA LYS A 189 3.31 5.22 -11.91
C LYS A 189 2.42 6.45 -11.78
N ASN A 190 1.69 6.58 -10.67
CA ASN A 190 0.71 7.65 -10.48
C ASN A 190 0.95 8.43 -9.18
N LEU A 191 1.52 9.64 -9.34
CA LEU A 191 1.82 10.57 -8.24
C LEU A 191 0.60 10.94 -7.39
N LEU A 192 -0.63 10.87 -7.95
CA LEU A 192 -1.84 11.19 -7.20
C LEU A 192 -2.06 10.25 -6.00
N PHE A 193 -1.63 8.99 -6.08
CA PHE A 193 -1.66 8.08 -4.93
C PHE A 193 -0.69 8.50 -3.84
N ARG A 194 0.52 8.96 -4.21
CA ARG A 194 1.50 9.49 -3.25
C ARG A 194 0.96 10.75 -2.56
N GLU A 195 0.33 11.64 -3.32
CA GLU A 195 -0.29 12.84 -2.77
C GLU A 195 -1.46 12.50 -1.84
N ALA A 196 -2.29 11.52 -2.21
CA ALA A 196 -3.38 11.05 -1.35
C ALA A 196 -2.86 10.45 -0.04
N LEU A 197 -1.81 9.61 -0.08
CA LEU A 197 -1.15 9.10 1.13
C LEU A 197 -0.66 10.24 2.02
N ASN A 198 0.05 11.22 1.44
CA ASN A 198 0.52 12.39 2.21
C ASN A 198 -0.63 13.16 2.85
N ARG A 199 -1.72 13.42 2.12
CA ARG A 199 -2.88 14.17 2.63
C ARG A 199 -3.62 13.41 3.73
N LYS A 200 -3.93 12.12 3.51
CA LYS A 200 -4.76 11.32 4.42
C LYS A 200 -4.02 10.92 5.69
N PHE A 201 -2.77 10.47 5.55
CA PHE A 201 -1.97 10.08 6.70
C PHE A 201 -1.37 11.29 7.42
N ASN A 202 -1.30 12.46 6.76
CA ASN A 202 -0.59 13.64 7.25
C ASN A 202 0.85 13.28 7.66
N ARG A 203 1.54 12.50 6.81
CA ARG A 203 2.91 12.00 6.99
C ARG A 203 3.65 12.06 5.66
N SER A 204 4.98 12.07 5.72
CA SER A 204 5.80 11.99 4.51
C SER A 204 5.74 10.58 3.91
N THR A 205 5.47 10.51 2.60
CA THR A 205 5.50 9.24 1.85
C THR A 205 6.78 9.11 1.03
N ILE A 206 7.50 8.02 1.28
CA ILE A 206 8.68 7.58 0.55
C ILE A 206 8.28 6.42 -0.34
N VAL A 207 8.48 6.56 -1.66
CA VAL A 207 8.18 5.48 -2.61
C VAL A 207 9.42 4.60 -2.75
N ALA A 208 9.32 3.34 -2.34
CA ALA A 208 10.43 2.39 -2.43
C ALA A 208 10.79 2.11 -3.89
N GLN A 209 12.08 2.24 -4.21
CA GLN A 209 12.65 1.94 -5.54
C GLN A 209 13.01 0.46 -5.72
N VAL A 210 12.90 -0.35 -4.66
CA VAL A 210 13.15 -1.79 -4.74
C VAL A 210 11.93 -2.46 -5.38
N ASP A 211 12.14 -3.11 -6.53
CA ASP A 211 11.09 -3.81 -7.28
C ASP A 211 10.58 -5.05 -6.55
N ASP A 212 11.50 -5.93 -6.11
CA ASP A 212 11.19 -7.13 -5.32
C ASP A 212 11.62 -6.97 -3.85
N GLY A 213 10.78 -6.26 -3.09
CA GLY A 213 11.03 -6.04 -1.67
C GLY A 213 11.04 -7.33 -0.83
N ALA A 214 10.26 -8.35 -1.22
CA ALA A 214 10.20 -9.61 -0.50
C ALA A 214 11.46 -10.44 -0.73
N GLY A 215 11.92 -10.56 -1.98
CA GLY A 215 13.19 -11.22 -2.31
C GLY A 215 14.38 -10.51 -1.66
N PHE A 216 14.43 -9.18 -1.74
CA PHE A 216 15.47 -8.38 -1.08
C PHE A 216 15.46 -8.57 0.44
N GLY A 217 14.28 -8.53 1.07
CA GLY A 217 14.13 -8.79 2.50
C GLY A 217 14.55 -10.20 2.90
N ALA A 218 14.19 -11.22 2.12
CA ALA A 218 14.59 -12.60 2.35
C ALA A 218 16.12 -12.76 2.31
N ALA A 219 16.80 -12.11 1.37
CA ALA A 219 18.26 -12.12 1.29
C ALA A 219 18.90 -11.46 2.54
N LEU A 220 18.35 -10.34 3.00
CA LEU A 220 18.83 -9.67 4.22
C LEU A 220 18.60 -10.51 5.48
N ILE A 221 17.45 -11.19 5.59
CA ILE A 221 17.17 -12.13 6.67
C ILE A 221 18.18 -13.28 6.65
N GLY A 222 18.49 -13.82 5.46
CA GLY A 222 19.55 -14.80 5.25
C GLY A 222 20.91 -14.33 5.76
N ALA A 223 21.31 -13.12 5.37
CA ALA A 223 22.57 -12.52 5.81
C ALA A 223 22.65 -12.34 7.33
N VAL A 224 21.55 -11.96 7.99
CA VAL A 224 21.50 -11.87 9.45
C VAL A 224 21.59 -13.25 10.10
N ALA A 225 20.89 -14.24 9.57
CA ALA A 225 20.86 -15.59 10.13
C ALA A 225 22.24 -16.28 10.13
N ILE A 226 23.10 -15.96 9.16
CA ILE A 226 24.48 -16.47 9.08
C ILE A 226 25.51 -15.55 9.76
N GLY A 227 25.07 -14.44 10.36
CA GLY A 227 25.95 -13.46 11.02
C GLY A 227 26.76 -12.57 10.07
N ALA A 228 26.45 -12.55 8.77
CA ALA A 228 27.11 -11.68 7.79
C ALA A 228 26.70 -10.21 7.97
N LEU A 229 25.49 -9.96 8.45
CA LEU A 229 25.00 -8.63 8.82
C LEU A 229 24.35 -8.65 10.21
N SER A 230 24.48 -7.54 10.94
CA SER A 230 23.71 -7.26 12.14
C SER A 230 22.41 -6.51 11.78
N LEU A 231 21.41 -6.54 12.67
CA LEU A 231 20.16 -5.78 12.48
C LEU A 231 20.38 -4.27 12.25
N PRO A 232 21.29 -3.58 12.99
CA PRO A 232 21.60 -2.18 12.69
C PRO A 232 22.15 -1.97 11.28
N GLN A 233 23.05 -2.85 10.80
CA GLN A 233 23.58 -2.76 9.43
C GLN A 233 22.50 -2.95 8.38
N VAL A 234 21.56 -3.88 8.60
CA VAL A 234 20.39 -4.05 7.72
C VAL A 234 19.59 -2.75 7.64
N LYS A 235 19.29 -2.11 8.77
CA LYS A 235 18.53 -0.84 8.77
C LYS A 235 19.26 0.25 7.98
N THR A 236 20.58 0.32 8.05
CA THR A 236 21.40 1.23 7.23
C THR A 236 21.30 0.93 5.74
N VAL A 237 21.44 -0.35 5.35
CA VAL A 237 21.31 -0.78 3.94
C VAL A 237 19.92 -0.42 3.41
N VAL A 238 18.88 -0.79 4.14
CA VAL A 238 17.48 -0.51 3.78
C VAL A 238 17.23 1.00 3.65
N ALA A 239 17.71 1.81 4.60
CA ALA A 239 17.56 3.26 4.53
C ALA A 239 18.23 3.88 3.29
N SER A 240 19.38 3.34 2.86
CA SER A 240 20.08 3.81 1.67
C SER A 240 19.34 3.48 0.37
N MET A 241 18.71 2.30 0.30
CA MET A 241 18.01 1.80 -0.90
C MET A 241 16.62 2.41 -1.11
N ILE A 242 15.99 2.93 -0.04
CA ILE A 242 14.66 3.54 -0.13
C ILE A 242 14.73 5.05 -0.43
N ARG A 243 15.87 5.69 -0.14
CA ARG A 243 16.07 7.14 -0.36
C ARG A 243 16.82 7.48 -1.65
N SER A 244 17.44 6.49 -2.30
CA SER A 244 18.00 6.60 -3.66
C SER A 244 16.90 6.69 -4.70
#